data_AF-A0A7R9AA98-F1
#
_entry.id   AF-A0A7R9AA98-F1
#
_cell.length_a   1.000
_cell.length_b   1.000
_cell.length_c   1.000
_cell.angle_alpha   90.00
_cell.angle_beta   90.00
_cell.angle_gamma   90.00
#
_symmetry.space_group_name_H-M   'P 1'
#
loop_
_entity.id
_entity.type
_entity.pdbx_description
1 polymer ?
#
loop_
_entity_poly.entity_id
_entity_poly.type
_entity_poly.pdbx_seq_one_letter_code
_entity_poly.pdbx_strand_id
1 'polypeptide(L)'
;MSKFRAHVSPGTLLVAVGLGMAWETVARWRGGGSSRGPTSHARGHCVIIVCLLALVCEVVLFRGFRGDSMSVETVQEVVLYGWVLLMVLAQICVAEFGIPFPPRSFSVYVMLALMGQGILFFDELLRARSPSAFTMYTLLELVIGMGMASAWMEVKGGDNVQAAALFRSYCFLLQGSWIIQIGFALHSPWKWEEDVSRAMTVFVGHMLLASFGILGLNCLVAYFQASEPAAEDDSVGAPDLVKVIERDFVAEYSKSTPELLPASC
;
A
#
# COMPACT_ATOMS: atom_id res chain seq x y z
N MET A 1 -29.05 8.44 7.74
CA MET A 1 -28.08 7.42 8.25
C MET A 1 -27.59 6.44 7.19
N SER A 2 -28.43 5.89 6.29
CA SER A 2 -27.93 4.94 5.27
C SER A 2 -26.89 5.55 4.31
N LYS A 3 -27.10 6.79 3.84
CA LYS A 3 -26.17 7.47 2.93
C LYS A 3 -24.82 7.86 3.58
N PHE A 4 -24.82 8.04 4.90
CA PHE A 4 -23.58 8.28 5.65
C PHE A 4 -22.68 7.03 5.66
N ARG A 5 -23.28 5.84 5.87
CA ARG A 5 -22.53 4.57 5.88
C ARG A 5 -21.87 4.27 4.54
N ALA A 6 -22.59 4.54 3.45
CA ALA A 6 -22.14 4.42 2.06
C ALA A 6 -20.81 5.14 1.74
N HIS A 7 -20.47 6.21 2.47
CA HIS A 7 -19.21 6.93 2.26
C HIS A 7 -18.13 6.59 3.30
N VAL A 8 -18.49 6.16 4.51
CA VAL A 8 -17.48 5.79 5.52
C VAL A 8 -16.85 4.43 5.21
N SER A 9 -17.62 3.46 4.70
CA SER A 9 -17.11 2.11 4.41
C SER A 9 -16.03 2.10 3.30
N PRO A 10 -16.20 2.76 2.13
CA PRO A 10 -15.17 2.74 1.10
C PRO A 10 -13.92 3.52 1.50
N GLY A 11 -14.12 4.66 2.19
CA GLY A 11 -13.00 5.48 2.65
C GLY A 11 -12.14 4.76 3.68
N THR A 12 -12.75 4.03 4.62
CA THR A 12 -12.02 3.22 5.62
C THR A 12 -11.22 2.10 4.94
N LEU A 13 -11.80 1.45 3.93
CA LEU A 13 -11.12 0.41 3.15
C LEU A 13 -9.88 0.97 2.44
N LEU A 14 -10.01 2.12 1.78
CA LEU A 14 -8.89 2.76 1.07
C LEU A 14 -7.76 3.18 2.02
N VAL A 15 -8.09 3.65 3.24
CA VAL A 15 -7.08 3.93 4.28
C VAL A 15 -6.34 2.66 4.68
N ALA A 16 -7.07 1.56 4.96
CA ALA A 16 -6.45 0.29 5.33
C ALA A 16 -5.54 -0.26 4.23
N VAL A 17 -6.00 -0.20 2.97
CA VAL A 17 -5.21 -0.57 1.79
C VAL A 17 -3.97 0.30 1.65
N GLY A 18 -4.10 1.63 1.79
CA GLY A 18 -2.99 2.57 1.72
C GLY A 18 -1.92 2.31 2.78
N LEU A 19 -2.31 2.02 4.02
CA LEU A 19 -1.39 1.65 5.10
C LEU A 19 -0.66 0.33 4.79
N GLY A 20 -1.39 -0.67 4.28
CA GLY A 20 -0.81 -1.96 3.88
C GLY A 20 0.24 -1.83 2.77
N MET A 21 -0.09 -1.06 1.72
CA MET A 21 0.83 -0.80 0.60
C MET A 21 2.06 0.00 1.02
N ALA A 22 1.88 1.00 1.90
CA ALA A 22 2.99 1.79 2.43
C ALA A 22 3.95 0.89 3.22
N TRP A 23 3.42 0.05 4.12
CA TRP A 23 4.24 -0.85 4.93
C TRP A 23 5.07 -1.78 4.05
N GLU A 24 4.45 -2.41 3.04
CA GLU A 24 5.13 -3.32 2.12
C GLU A 24 6.24 -2.63 1.33
N THR A 25 5.98 -1.41 0.86
CA THR A 25 6.97 -0.65 0.09
C THR A 25 8.19 -0.33 0.94
N VAL A 26 7.98 0.11 2.19
CA VAL A 26 9.08 0.40 3.13
C VAL A 26 9.85 -0.87 3.51
N ALA A 27 9.13 -1.96 3.82
CA ALA A 27 9.76 -3.22 4.17
C ALA A 27 10.63 -3.77 3.03
N ARG A 28 10.16 -3.70 1.78
CA ARG A 28 10.92 -4.12 0.59
C ARG A 28 12.14 -3.26 0.34
N TRP A 29 12.03 -1.95 0.53
CA TRP A 29 13.15 -1.03 0.34
C TRP A 29 14.31 -1.34 1.26
N ARG A 30 14.03 -1.69 2.52
CA ARG A 30 15.05 -1.95 3.54
C ARG A 30 15.50 -3.41 3.61
N GLY A 31 14.64 -4.38 3.32
CA GLY A 31 14.91 -5.81 3.46
C GLY A 31 15.69 -6.47 2.31
N GLY A 32 16.35 -5.71 1.44
CA GLY A 32 17.24 -6.28 0.42
C GLY A 32 16.59 -7.21 -0.62
N GLY A 33 15.26 -7.15 -0.80
CA GLY A 33 14.56 -7.82 -1.91
C GLY A 33 14.08 -9.27 -1.68
N SER A 34 14.30 -9.89 -0.52
CA SER A 34 13.73 -11.22 -0.26
C SER A 34 12.26 -11.11 0.18
N SER A 35 11.35 -11.27 -0.78
CA SER A 35 9.89 -11.12 -0.62
C SER A 35 9.18 -12.31 0.07
N ARG A 36 9.92 -13.33 0.53
CA ARG A 36 9.38 -14.62 1.01
C ARG A 36 9.40 -14.79 2.52
N GLY A 37 9.18 -13.72 3.27
CA GLY A 37 9.01 -13.81 4.72
C GLY A 37 7.59 -14.30 5.11
N PRO A 38 7.42 -15.12 6.16
CA PRO A 38 6.12 -15.62 6.62
C PRO A 38 5.10 -14.51 6.95
N THR A 39 5.55 -13.28 7.15
CA THR A 39 4.70 -12.11 7.43
C THR A 39 4.01 -11.51 6.21
N SER A 40 4.36 -11.91 4.97
CA SER A 40 3.65 -11.46 3.76
C SER A 40 2.28 -12.14 3.62
N HIS A 41 2.20 -13.43 3.98
CA HIS A 41 1.02 -14.28 3.81
C HIS A 41 -0.18 -13.86 4.66
N ALA A 42 0.03 -13.62 5.96
CA ALA A 42 -1.05 -13.22 6.88
C ALA A 42 -1.69 -11.87 6.48
N ARG A 43 -0.95 -10.99 5.81
CA ARG A 43 -1.38 -9.63 5.47
C ARG A 43 -2.29 -9.58 4.24
N GLY A 44 -1.96 -10.33 3.19
CA GLY A 44 -2.84 -10.48 2.02
C GLY A 44 -4.21 -11.02 2.42
N HIS A 45 -4.24 -12.02 3.30
CA HIS A 45 -5.48 -12.57 3.83
C HIS A 45 -6.32 -11.56 4.62
N CYS A 46 -5.72 -10.73 5.48
CA CYS A 46 -6.45 -9.68 6.21
C CYS A 46 -7.12 -8.69 5.25
N VAL A 47 -6.42 -8.24 4.21
CA VAL A 47 -7.00 -7.30 3.24
C VAL A 47 -8.11 -7.96 2.42
N ILE A 48 -7.97 -9.23 2.02
CA ILE A 48 -9.07 -9.99 1.40
C ILE A 48 -10.26 -10.03 2.33
N ILE A 49 -10.07 -10.44 3.59
CA ILE A 49 -11.17 -10.62 4.53
C ILE A 49 -11.92 -9.31 4.72
N VAL A 50 -11.20 -8.18 4.84
CA VAL A 50 -11.82 -6.86 4.94
C VAL A 50 -12.54 -6.47 3.63
N CYS A 51 -11.96 -6.72 2.45
CA CYS A 51 -12.59 -6.44 1.16
C CYS A 51 -13.85 -7.29 0.93
N LEU A 52 -13.77 -8.60 1.21
CA LEU A 52 -14.90 -9.52 1.10
C LEU A 52 -15.97 -9.20 2.13
N LEU A 53 -15.60 -8.86 3.36
CA LEU A 53 -16.55 -8.44 4.38
C LEU A 53 -17.24 -7.13 3.96
N ALA A 54 -16.50 -6.15 3.43
CA ALA A 54 -17.08 -4.92 2.90
C ALA A 54 -18.04 -5.20 1.73
N LEU A 55 -17.62 -6.03 0.77
CA LEU A 55 -18.45 -6.41 -0.38
C LEU A 55 -19.70 -7.18 0.05
N VAL A 56 -19.56 -8.14 0.97
CA VAL A 56 -20.69 -8.92 1.51
C VAL A 56 -21.60 -8.02 2.33
N CYS A 57 -21.06 -7.12 3.15
CA CYS A 57 -21.84 -6.13 3.87
C CYS A 57 -22.68 -5.28 2.91
N GLU A 58 -22.10 -4.75 1.83
CA GLU A 58 -22.88 -3.97 0.88
C GLU A 58 -23.85 -4.83 0.05
N VAL A 59 -23.40 -5.96 -0.48
CA VAL A 59 -24.27 -6.79 -1.34
C VAL A 59 -25.39 -7.45 -0.53
N VAL A 60 -25.11 -7.95 0.67
CA VAL A 60 -26.07 -8.72 1.48
C VAL A 60 -26.87 -7.83 2.42
N LEU A 61 -26.25 -6.89 3.14
CA LEU A 61 -27.00 -6.04 4.08
C LEU A 61 -27.83 -4.99 3.36
N PHE A 62 -27.37 -4.49 2.20
CA PHE A 62 -28.16 -3.50 1.46
C PHE A 62 -29.25 -4.16 0.60
N ARG A 63 -29.02 -5.35 0.01
CA ARG A 63 -30.09 -6.09 -0.70
C ARG A 63 -31.08 -6.76 0.24
N GLY A 64 -30.60 -7.45 1.27
CA GLY A 64 -31.40 -8.36 2.09
C GLY A 64 -32.50 -7.67 2.89
N PHE A 65 -32.31 -6.39 3.22
CA PHE A 65 -33.26 -5.65 4.06
C PHE A 65 -34.22 -4.73 3.30
N ARG A 66 -33.97 -4.40 2.03
CA ARG A 66 -34.80 -3.41 1.30
C ARG A 66 -35.71 -3.98 0.23
N GLY A 67 -35.43 -5.14 -0.36
CA GLY A 67 -36.26 -5.71 -1.42
C GLY A 67 -36.39 -4.84 -2.69
N ASP A 68 -35.69 -3.71 -2.75
CA ASP A 68 -35.71 -2.76 -3.87
C ASP A 68 -34.72 -3.14 -4.98
N SER A 69 -35.04 -2.73 -6.21
CA SER A 69 -34.11 -2.72 -7.33
C SER A 69 -32.86 -1.89 -7.00
N MET A 70 -31.68 -2.32 -7.47
CA MET A 70 -30.41 -1.63 -7.21
C MET A 70 -30.48 -0.17 -7.68
N SER A 71 -30.23 0.78 -6.77
CA SER A 71 -29.99 2.17 -7.15
C SER A 71 -28.66 2.27 -7.90
N VAL A 72 -28.53 3.30 -8.75
CA VAL A 72 -27.27 3.60 -9.45
C VAL A 72 -26.12 3.75 -8.45
N GLU A 73 -26.35 4.48 -7.35
CA GLU A 73 -25.39 4.69 -6.26
C GLU A 73 -24.85 3.36 -5.70
N THR A 74 -25.74 2.39 -5.46
CA THR A 74 -25.36 1.05 -4.96
C THR A 74 -24.50 0.31 -5.97
N VAL A 75 -24.80 0.43 -7.27
CA VAL A 75 -24.01 -0.20 -8.33
C VAL A 75 -22.61 0.42 -8.40
N GLN A 76 -22.49 1.74 -8.25
CA GLN A 76 -21.20 2.43 -8.24
C GLN A 76 -20.32 1.95 -7.08
N GLU A 77 -20.90 1.79 -5.89
CA GLU A 77 -20.20 1.24 -4.72
C GLU A 77 -19.75 -0.21 -4.94
N VAL A 78 -20.64 -1.08 -5.45
CA VAL A 78 -20.29 -2.48 -5.75
C VAL A 78 -19.16 -2.56 -6.78
N VAL A 79 -19.17 -1.70 -7.81
CA VAL A 79 -18.09 -1.64 -8.81
C VAL A 79 -16.79 -1.18 -8.18
N LEU A 80 -16.83 -0.16 -7.31
CA LEU A 80 -15.67 0.31 -6.55
C LEU A 80 -15.04 -0.81 -5.71
N TYR A 81 -15.85 -1.51 -4.90
CA TYR A 81 -15.38 -2.65 -4.10
C TYR A 81 -14.87 -3.80 -4.98
N GLY A 82 -15.51 -4.06 -6.11
CA GLY A 82 -15.08 -5.06 -7.08
C GLY A 82 -13.67 -4.78 -7.62
N TRP A 83 -13.36 -3.52 -7.93
CA TRP A 83 -12.02 -3.11 -8.37
C TRP A 83 -10.97 -3.27 -7.27
N VAL A 84 -11.27 -2.86 -6.04
CA VAL A 84 -10.35 -3.04 -4.90
C VAL A 84 -10.11 -4.52 -4.63
N LEU A 85 -11.16 -5.35 -4.66
CA LEU A 85 -11.04 -6.79 -4.49
C LEU A 85 -10.16 -7.41 -5.59
N LEU A 86 -10.38 -7.04 -6.86
CA LEU A 86 -9.59 -7.55 -7.98
C LEU A 86 -8.10 -7.22 -7.83
N MET A 87 -7.78 -6.00 -7.42
CA MET A 87 -6.41 -5.56 -7.14
C MET A 87 -5.75 -6.41 -6.04
N VAL A 88 -6.47 -6.68 -4.94
CA VAL A 88 -5.97 -7.51 -3.82
C VAL A 88 -5.81 -8.97 -4.23
N LEU A 89 -6.75 -9.52 -4.99
CA LEU A 89 -6.65 -10.87 -5.54
C LEU A 89 -5.43 -11.01 -6.45
N ALA A 90 -5.19 -10.04 -7.34
CA ALA A 90 -4.01 -10.05 -8.21
C ALA A 90 -2.70 -10.09 -7.40
N GLN A 91 -2.61 -9.32 -6.32
CA GLN A 91 -1.43 -9.33 -5.44
C GLN A 91 -1.18 -10.71 -4.82
N ILE A 92 -2.24 -11.42 -4.45
CA ILE A 92 -2.17 -12.70 -3.75
C ILE A 92 -1.92 -13.86 -4.71
N CYS A 93 -2.52 -13.83 -5.89
CA CYS A 93 -2.18 -14.75 -6.97
C CYS A 93 -0.68 -14.72 -7.29
N VAL A 94 -0.06 -13.54 -7.26
CA VAL A 94 1.39 -13.38 -7.42
C VAL A 94 2.16 -13.86 -6.19
N ALA A 95 1.75 -13.46 -4.98
CA ALA A 95 2.50 -13.72 -3.76
C ALA A 95 2.42 -15.18 -3.27
N GLU A 96 1.24 -15.78 -3.31
CA GLU A 96 0.93 -17.10 -2.73
C GLU A 96 1.07 -18.22 -3.75
N PHE A 97 0.47 -18.03 -4.91
CA PHE A 97 0.29 -19.10 -5.89
C PHE A 97 1.40 -19.12 -6.94
N GLY A 98 2.32 -18.15 -6.88
CA GLY A 98 3.41 -18.02 -7.84
C GLY A 98 2.90 -17.90 -9.28
N ILE A 99 1.67 -17.43 -9.48
CA ILE A 99 1.07 -17.31 -10.81
C ILE A 99 1.91 -16.28 -11.58
N PRO A 100 2.49 -16.65 -12.74
CA PRO A 100 3.38 -15.77 -13.48
C PRO A 100 2.56 -14.67 -14.15
N PHE A 101 2.31 -13.59 -13.41
CA PHE A 101 1.86 -12.34 -13.99
C PHE A 101 3.04 -11.61 -14.64
N PRO A 102 2.80 -10.87 -15.73
CA PRO A 102 3.79 -9.92 -16.22
C PRO A 102 4.32 -9.03 -15.09
N PRO A 103 5.61 -8.66 -15.13
CA PRO A 103 6.16 -7.70 -14.18
C PRO A 103 5.27 -6.46 -14.13
N ARG A 104 4.95 -5.98 -12.92
CA ARG A 104 4.14 -4.77 -12.68
C ARG A 104 2.66 -4.88 -13.06
N SER A 105 2.13 -6.08 -13.31
CA SER A 105 0.69 -6.27 -13.47
C SER A 105 -0.11 -5.68 -12.30
N PHE A 106 0.41 -5.74 -11.07
CA PHE A 106 -0.22 -5.09 -9.92
C PHE A 106 -0.44 -3.59 -10.14
N SER A 107 0.59 -2.84 -10.55
CA SER A 107 0.47 -1.41 -10.81
C SER A 107 -0.49 -1.10 -11.97
N VAL A 108 -0.61 -2.00 -12.97
CA VAL A 108 -1.62 -1.90 -14.02
C VAL A 108 -3.04 -2.07 -13.46
N TYR A 109 -3.28 -3.08 -12.62
CA TYR A 109 -4.59 -3.27 -11.98
C TYR A 109 -4.96 -2.10 -11.08
N VAL A 110 -3.99 -1.55 -10.33
CA VAL A 110 -4.22 -0.34 -9.53
C VAL A 110 -4.60 0.84 -10.43
N MET A 111 -3.90 1.03 -11.55
CA MET A 111 -4.21 2.10 -12.50
C MET A 111 -5.63 1.94 -13.08
N LEU A 112 -6.02 0.72 -13.48
CA LEU A 112 -7.38 0.44 -13.98
C LEU A 112 -8.44 0.68 -12.90
N ALA A 113 -8.17 0.27 -11.66
CA ALA A 113 -9.04 0.55 -10.53
C ALA A 113 -9.21 2.05 -10.33
N LEU A 114 -8.12 2.83 -10.27
CA LEU A 114 -8.16 4.28 -10.11
C LEU A 114 -8.87 4.97 -11.28
N MET A 115 -8.70 4.49 -12.51
CA MET A 115 -9.43 4.99 -13.67
C MET A 115 -10.94 4.75 -13.54
N GLY A 116 -11.34 3.55 -13.13
CA GLY A 116 -12.75 3.25 -12.84
C GLY A 116 -13.32 4.15 -11.74
N GLN A 117 -12.54 4.39 -10.68
CA GLN A 117 -12.93 5.28 -9.58
C GLN A 117 -13.07 6.73 -10.04
N GLY A 118 -12.13 7.25 -10.81
CA GLY A 118 -12.20 8.60 -11.36
C GLY A 118 -13.44 8.80 -12.25
N ILE A 119 -13.81 7.80 -13.07
CA ILE A 119 -15.04 7.88 -13.87
C ILE A 119 -16.29 7.99 -12.97
N LEU A 120 -16.33 7.21 -11.88
CA LEU A 120 -17.46 7.21 -10.94
C LEU A 120 -17.58 8.53 -10.17
N PHE A 121 -16.46 9.06 -9.66
CA PHE A 121 -16.45 10.30 -8.89
C PHE A 121 -16.56 11.55 -9.78
N PHE A 122 -16.17 11.46 -11.05
CA PHE A 122 -16.39 12.53 -12.01
C PHE A 122 -17.89 12.76 -12.29
N ASP A 123 -18.69 11.69 -12.32
CA ASP A 123 -20.15 11.82 -12.41
C ASP A 123 -20.74 12.51 -11.16
N GLU A 124 -20.25 12.18 -9.96
CA GLU A 124 -20.64 12.88 -8.72
C GLU A 124 -20.21 14.36 -8.73
N LEU A 125 -19.02 14.66 -9.26
CA LEU A 125 -18.54 16.03 -9.44
C LEU A 125 -19.49 16.85 -10.34
N LEU A 126 -19.95 16.27 -11.46
CA LEU A 126 -20.90 16.92 -12.36
C LEU A 126 -22.27 17.13 -11.72
N ARG A 127 -22.67 16.26 -10.79
CA ARG A 127 -23.94 16.36 -10.05
C ARG A 127 -23.86 17.27 -8.82
N ALA A 128 -22.67 17.74 -8.43
CA ALA A 128 -22.47 18.59 -7.27
C ALA A 128 -23.19 19.94 -7.44
N ARG A 129 -24.15 20.24 -6.54
CA ARG A 129 -24.99 21.45 -6.62
C ARG A 129 -24.43 22.64 -5.84
N SER A 130 -23.59 22.41 -4.83
CA SER A 130 -23.00 23.47 -4.03
C SER A 130 -21.52 23.69 -4.36
N PRO A 131 -21.01 24.94 -4.25
CA PRO A 131 -19.60 25.24 -4.49
C PRO A 131 -18.65 24.44 -3.58
N SER A 132 -19.09 24.15 -2.35
CA SER A 132 -18.34 23.37 -1.39
C SER A 132 -18.23 21.90 -1.82
N ALA A 133 -19.35 21.27 -2.21
CA ALA A 133 -19.38 19.90 -2.70
C ALA A 133 -18.56 19.76 -3.98
N PHE A 134 -18.70 20.71 -4.91
CA PHE A 134 -17.90 20.75 -6.13
C PHE A 134 -16.41 20.80 -5.82
N THR A 135 -15.99 21.64 -4.87
CA THR A 135 -14.60 21.72 -4.42
C THR A 135 -14.13 20.41 -3.81
N MET A 136 -14.95 19.78 -2.96
CA MET A 136 -14.60 18.51 -2.32
C MET A 136 -14.37 17.38 -3.32
N TYR A 137 -15.27 17.23 -4.30
CA TYR A 137 -15.12 16.24 -5.36
C TYR A 137 -13.97 16.58 -6.32
N THR A 138 -13.71 17.86 -6.59
CA THR A 138 -12.55 18.29 -7.39
C THR A 138 -11.24 17.89 -6.72
N LEU A 139 -11.13 18.10 -5.41
CA LEU A 139 -9.96 17.68 -4.62
C LEU A 139 -9.81 16.16 -4.62
N LEU A 140 -10.92 15.41 -4.54
CA LEU A 140 -10.89 13.95 -4.64
C LEU A 140 -10.37 13.48 -6.00
N GLU A 141 -10.88 14.04 -7.10
CA GLU A 141 -10.44 13.76 -8.47
C GLU A 141 -8.94 14.06 -8.66
N LEU A 142 -8.46 15.17 -8.10
CA LEU A 142 -7.03 15.50 -8.14
C LEU A 142 -6.18 14.41 -7.47
N VAL A 143 -6.60 13.90 -6.31
CA VAL A 143 -5.89 12.83 -5.60
C VAL A 143 -5.92 11.51 -6.38
N ILE A 144 -7.06 11.17 -6.99
CA ILE A 144 -7.18 9.99 -7.86
C ILE A 144 -6.24 10.13 -9.05
N GLY A 145 -6.21 11.29 -9.70
CA GLY A 145 -5.31 11.59 -10.82
C GLY A 145 -3.84 11.48 -10.43
N MET A 146 -3.45 12.01 -9.25
CA MET A 146 -2.09 11.86 -8.71
C MET A 146 -1.73 10.40 -8.44
N GLY A 147 -2.65 9.64 -7.83
CA GLY A 147 -2.47 8.20 -7.60
C GLY A 147 -2.30 7.42 -8.91
N MET A 148 -3.07 7.78 -9.93
CA MET A 148 -3.01 7.16 -11.26
C MET A 148 -1.69 7.49 -11.96
N ALA A 149 -1.23 8.74 -11.90
CA ALA A 149 0.08 9.14 -12.41
C ALA A 149 1.21 8.38 -11.69
N SER A 150 1.09 8.15 -10.38
CA SER A 150 2.04 7.35 -9.61
C SER A 150 2.06 5.89 -10.04
N ALA A 151 0.89 5.26 -10.20
CA ALA A 151 0.78 3.89 -10.70
C ALA A 151 1.37 3.76 -12.10
N TRP A 152 1.16 4.75 -12.97
CA TRP A 152 1.77 4.80 -14.31
C TRP A 152 3.30 4.89 -14.27
N MET A 153 3.87 5.66 -13.34
CA MET A 153 5.32 5.69 -13.13
C MET A 153 5.86 4.32 -12.70
N GLU A 154 5.15 3.59 -11.83
CA GLU A 154 5.52 2.22 -11.47
C GLU A 154 5.49 1.27 -12.68
N VAL A 155 4.49 1.39 -13.55
CA VAL A 155 4.38 0.61 -14.79
C VAL A 155 5.55 0.89 -15.72
N LYS A 156 5.93 2.16 -15.91
CA LYS A 156 7.10 2.54 -16.72
C LYS A 156 8.41 2.02 -16.14
N GLY A 157 8.54 2.03 -14.82
CA GLY A 157 9.74 1.54 -14.16
C GLY A 157 10.84 2.57 -13.97
N GLY A 158 12.04 2.06 -13.71
CA GLY A 158 13.25 2.85 -13.47
C GLY A 158 13.55 3.00 -11.98
N ASP A 159 14.49 3.89 -11.67
CA ASP A 159 15.03 4.06 -10.32
C ASP A 159 14.01 4.61 -9.32
N ASN A 160 12.98 5.32 -9.83
CA ASN A 160 11.97 6.00 -9.02
C ASN A 160 10.76 5.12 -8.66
N VAL A 161 10.76 3.82 -8.97
CA VAL A 161 9.62 2.92 -8.73
C VAL A 161 9.21 2.89 -7.26
N GLN A 162 10.18 2.89 -6.34
CA GLN A 162 9.90 2.85 -4.91
C GLN A 162 9.27 4.16 -4.42
N ALA A 163 9.77 5.29 -4.89
CA ALA A 163 9.18 6.60 -4.60
C ALA A 163 7.74 6.71 -5.15
N ALA A 164 7.51 6.20 -6.36
CA ALA A 164 6.18 6.12 -6.95
C ALA A 164 5.23 5.21 -6.14
N ALA A 165 5.70 4.05 -5.66
CA ALA A 165 4.89 3.18 -4.81
C ALA A 165 4.54 3.82 -3.45
N LEU A 166 5.47 4.57 -2.84
CA LEU A 166 5.20 5.34 -1.62
C LEU A 166 4.21 6.47 -1.86
N PHE A 167 4.39 7.24 -2.93
CA PHE A 167 3.49 8.34 -3.28
C PHE A 167 2.08 7.84 -3.64
N ARG A 168 1.99 6.69 -4.31
CA ARG A 168 0.70 6.01 -4.53
C ARG A 168 0.05 5.66 -3.20
N SER A 169 0.78 5.08 -2.27
CA SER A 169 0.26 4.72 -0.94
C SER A 169 -0.23 5.96 -0.17
N TYR A 170 0.50 7.07 -0.25
CA TYR A 170 0.06 8.37 0.25
C TYR A 170 -1.27 8.83 -0.38
N CYS A 171 -1.41 8.71 -1.71
CA CYS A 171 -2.65 9.06 -2.41
C CYS A 171 -3.83 8.19 -1.94
N PHE A 172 -3.64 6.89 -1.71
CA PHE A 172 -4.70 6.01 -1.16
C PHE A 172 -5.14 6.42 0.25
N LEU A 173 -4.20 6.79 1.13
CA LEU A 173 -4.51 7.30 2.48
C LEU A 173 -5.31 8.61 2.41
N LEU A 174 -4.84 9.53 1.56
CA LEU A 174 -5.48 10.82 1.38
C LEU A 174 -6.88 10.65 0.77
N GLN A 175 -7.01 9.83 -0.27
CA GLN A 175 -8.27 9.51 -0.93
C GLN A 175 -9.27 8.90 0.05
N GLY A 176 -8.87 7.85 0.77
CA GLY A 176 -9.74 7.15 1.71
C GLY A 176 -10.21 8.04 2.85
N SER A 177 -9.30 8.78 3.47
CA SER A 177 -9.65 9.71 4.54
C SER A 177 -10.52 10.87 4.05
N TRP A 178 -10.30 11.34 2.81
CA TRP A 178 -11.11 12.39 2.22
C TRP A 178 -12.52 11.94 1.85
N ILE A 179 -12.69 10.70 1.36
CA ILE A 179 -14.02 10.11 1.11
C ILE A 179 -14.83 10.03 2.42
N ILE A 180 -14.19 9.67 3.55
CA ILE A 180 -14.83 9.72 4.87
C ILE A 180 -15.29 11.16 5.18
N GLN A 181 -14.43 12.15 4.95
CA GLN A 181 -14.75 13.56 5.18
C GLN A 181 -15.90 14.06 4.30
N ILE A 182 -15.96 13.66 3.03
CA ILE A 182 -17.09 13.94 2.12
C ILE A 182 -18.37 13.31 2.69
N GLY A 183 -18.28 12.07 3.18
CA GLY A 183 -19.39 11.39 3.85
C GLY A 183 -19.94 12.16 5.04
N PHE A 184 -19.06 12.68 5.89
CA PHE A 184 -19.46 13.58 6.98
C PHE A 184 -20.03 14.89 6.45
N ALA A 185 -19.41 15.55 5.48
CA ALA A 185 -19.91 16.84 4.99
C ALA A 185 -21.32 16.75 4.39
N LEU A 186 -21.59 15.69 3.60
CA LEU A 186 -22.87 15.54 2.89
C LEU A 186 -23.99 14.94 3.75
N HIS A 187 -23.66 14.11 4.74
CA HIS A 187 -24.66 13.36 5.52
C HIS A 187 -24.56 13.55 7.04
N SER A 188 -23.80 14.54 7.49
CA SER A 188 -23.67 14.84 8.92
C SER A 188 -25.05 15.15 9.54
N PRO A 189 -25.33 14.62 10.74
CA PRO A 189 -26.52 14.99 11.49
C PRO A 189 -26.48 16.46 11.97
N TRP A 190 -25.30 17.09 11.91
CA TRP A 190 -25.08 18.50 12.23
C TRP A 190 -24.89 19.32 10.96
N LYS A 191 -25.36 20.58 10.96
CA LYS A 191 -25.15 21.51 9.85
C LYS A 191 -23.65 21.74 9.66
N TRP A 192 -23.08 21.12 8.62
CA TRP A 192 -21.76 21.47 8.12
C TRP A 192 -21.91 22.77 7.35
N GLU A 193 -21.32 23.86 7.86
CA GLU A 193 -21.31 25.12 7.13
C GLU A 193 -20.37 25.01 5.92
N GLU A 194 -20.96 25.15 4.75
CA GLU A 194 -20.38 24.94 3.44
C GLU A 194 -19.51 26.13 2.99
N ASP A 195 -18.36 26.32 3.64
CA ASP A 195 -17.32 27.24 3.16
C ASP A 195 -16.23 26.47 2.40
N VAL A 196 -15.96 26.92 1.17
CA VAL A 196 -14.86 26.42 0.32
C VAL A 196 -13.51 26.55 1.04
N SER A 197 -13.29 27.65 1.76
CA SER A 197 -12.06 27.88 2.53
C SER A 197 -11.86 26.82 3.62
N ARG A 198 -12.95 26.45 4.30
CA ARG A 198 -12.94 25.39 5.31
C ARG A 198 -12.65 24.04 4.69
N ALA A 199 -13.25 23.71 3.54
CA ALA A 199 -12.97 22.46 2.83
C ALA A 199 -11.48 22.33 2.45
N MET A 200 -10.88 23.40 1.91
CA MET A 200 -9.44 23.42 1.59
C MET A 200 -8.57 23.25 2.84
N THR A 201 -8.90 23.95 3.93
CA THR A 201 -8.15 23.86 5.19
C THR A 201 -8.18 22.44 5.76
N VAL A 202 -9.36 21.82 5.77
CA VAL A 202 -9.52 20.43 6.23
C VAL A 202 -8.73 19.48 5.31
N PHE A 203 -8.80 19.67 3.99
CA PHE A 203 -8.03 18.86 3.04
C PHE A 203 -6.52 18.93 3.28
N VAL A 204 -5.97 20.13 3.53
CA VAL A 204 -4.55 20.30 3.89
C VAL A 204 -4.23 19.57 5.21
N GLY A 205 -5.16 19.56 6.16
CA GLY A 205 -5.05 18.75 7.38
C GLY A 205 -4.94 17.26 7.09
N HIS A 206 -5.74 16.73 6.16
CA HIS A 206 -5.64 15.34 5.70
C HIS A 206 -4.30 15.05 4.99
N MET A 207 -3.80 15.98 4.17
CA MET A 207 -2.47 15.85 3.53
C MET A 207 -1.35 15.76 4.58
N LEU A 208 -1.43 16.59 5.62
CA LEU A 208 -0.46 16.58 6.72
C LEU A 208 -0.54 15.27 7.51
N LEU A 209 -1.76 14.80 7.83
CA LEU A 209 -1.96 13.53 8.53
C LEU A 209 -1.45 12.33 7.72
N ALA A 210 -1.74 12.28 6.41
CA ALA A 210 -1.23 11.23 5.53
C ALA A 210 0.31 11.26 5.45
N SER A 211 0.91 12.45 5.39
CA SER A 211 2.37 12.63 5.43
C SER A 211 2.98 12.09 6.72
N PHE A 212 2.43 12.45 7.89
CA PHE A 212 2.88 11.92 9.17
C PHE A 212 2.64 10.41 9.29
N GLY A 213 1.56 9.89 8.72
CA GLY A 213 1.28 8.46 8.68
C GLY A 213 2.37 7.69 7.91
N ILE A 214 2.73 8.14 6.71
CA ILE A 214 3.81 7.55 5.92
C ILE A 214 5.16 7.66 6.64
N LEU A 215 5.48 8.83 7.21
CA LEU A 215 6.74 9.03 7.93
C LEU A 215 6.83 8.14 9.18
N GLY A 216 5.77 8.10 9.99
CA GLY A 216 5.70 7.26 11.18
C GLY A 216 5.83 5.78 10.85
N LEU A 217 5.21 5.32 9.77
CA LEU A 217 5.34 3.95 9.28
C LEU A 217 6.78 3.63 8.85
N ASN A 218 7.44 4.57 8.18
CA ASN A 218 8.85 4.45 7.83
C ASN A 218 9.75 4.29 9.06
N CYS A 219 9.55 5.13 10.09
CA CYS A 219 10.28 5.04 11.35
C CYS A 219 9.99 3.72 12.07
N LEU A 220 8.75 3.25 12.07
CA LEU A 220 8.34 2.01 12.73
C LEU A 220 9.00 0.79 12.09
N VAL A 221 8.99 0.69 10.76
CA VAL A 221 9.68 -0.40 10.05
C VAL A 221 11.18 -0.35 10.31
N ALA A 222 11.78 0.84 10.30
CA ALA A 222 13.19 1.03 10.62
C ALA A 222 13.54 0.53 12.03
N TYR A 223 12.68 0.83 13.01
CA TYR A 223 12.84 0.39 14.39
C TYR A 223 12.78 -1.13 14.51
N PHE A 224 11.77 -1.77 13.92
CA PHE A 224 11.64 -3.23 13.98
C PHE A 224 12.81 -3.96 13.33
N GLN A 225 13.32 -3.45 12.20
CA GLN A 225 14.49 -4.03 11.54
C GLN A 225 15.78 -3.84 12.34
N ALA A 226 15.93 -2.71 13.04
CA ALA A 226 17.06 -2.51 13.93
C ALA A 226 16.97 -3.38 15.19
N SER A 227 15.76 -3.83 15.56
CA SER A 227 15.52 -4.68 16.73
C SER A 227 15.64 -6.18 16.45
N GLU A 228 15.66 -6.61 15.19
CA GLU A 228 15.98 -7.99 14.87
C GLU A 228 17.43 -8.24 15.31
N PRO A 229 17.68 -9.12 16.30
CA PRO A 229 19.03 -9.43 16.70
C PRO A 229 19.74 -9.89 15.43
N ALA A 230 20.90 -9.27 15.11
CA ALA A 230 21.75 -9.73 14.03
C ALA A 230 21.86 -11.24 14.23
N ALA A 231 21.24 -12.00 13.32
CA ALA A 231 21.12 -13.44 13.47
C ALA A 231 22.52 -13.92 13.85
N GLU A 232 22.66 -14.36 15.09
CA GLU A 232 23.93 -14.83 15.61
C GLU A 232 24.32 -15.89 14.61
N ASP A 233 25.39 -15.62 13.87
CA ASP A 233 25.82 -16.45 12.78
C ASP A 233 26.24 -17.78 13.41
N ASP A 234 25.30 -18.69 13.56
CA ASP A 234 25.48 -20.07 14.05
C ASP A 234 26.42 -20.85 13.10
N SER A 235 27.03 -20.19 12.12
CA SER A 235 28.24 -20.62 11.42
C SER A 235 29.48 -20.77 12.32
N VAL A 236 29.38 -20.63 13.65
CA VAL A 236 30.38 -21.14 14.62
C VAL A 236 30.61 -22.67 14.48
N GLY A 237 29.81 -23.39 13.66
CA GLY A 237 30.08 -24.76 13.23
C GLY A 237 30.73 -24.95 11.85
N ALA A 238 30.79 -23.93 10.99
CA ALA A 238 31.47 -24.04 9.70
C ALA A 238 32.92 -23.62 9.89
N PRO A 239 33.92 -24.52 9.69
CA PRO A 239 35.31 -24.12 9.78
C PRO A 239 35.51 -23.01 8.76
N ASP A 240 35.80 -21.82 9.28
CA ASP A 240 36.08 -20.60 8.56
C ASP A 240 36.97 -20.95 7.37
N LEU A 241 36.37 -21.06 6.17
CA LEU A 241 37.02 -21.65 5.00
C LEU A 241 38.28 -20.86 4.65
N VAL A 242 38.28 -19.58 5.01
CA VAL A 242 39.45 -18.69 4.96
C VAL A 242 40.55 -19.16 5.89
N LYS A 243 40.26 -19.53 7.15
CA LYS A 243 41.24 -20.10 8.08
C LYS A 243 41.70 -21.50 7.69
N VAL A 244 40.84 -22.31 7.06
CA VAL A 244 41.25 -23.62 6.51
C VAL A 244 42.20 -23.44 5.33
N ILE A 245 41.87 -22.56 4.39
CA ILE A 245 42.72 -22.22 3.25
C ILE A 245 44.03 -21.60 3.72
N GLU A 246 44.01 -20.69 4.71
CA GLU A 246 45.20 -20.05 5.24
C GLU A 246 46.10 -21.06 5.97
N ARG A 247 45.52 -22.02 6.70
CA ARG A 247 46.28 -23.09 7.36
C ARG A 247 46.91 -24.06 6.36
N ASP A 248 46.19 -24.42 5.32
CA ASP A 248 46.70 -25.33 4.27
C ASP A 248 47.76 -24.63 3.41
N PHE A 249 47.58 -23.35 3.10
CA PHE A 249 48.57 -22.55 2.37
C PHE A 249 49.86 -22.36 3.18
N VAL A 250 49.78 -22.07 4.48
CA VAL A 250 50.96 -21.96 5.36
C VAL A 250 51.67 -23.31 5.52
N ALA A 251 50.93 -24.41 5.62
CA ALA A 251 51.51 -25.75 5.71
C ALA A 251 52.21 -26.18 4.41
N GLU A 252 51.69 -25.78 3.25
CA GLU A 252 52.30 -26.05 1.95
C GLU A 252 53.50 -25.14 1.68
N TYR A 253 53.44 -23.87 2.09
CA TYR A 253 54.56 -22.94 2.01
C TYR A 253 55.73 -23.35 2.91
N SER A 254 55.44 -23.88 4.11
CA SER A 254 56.45 -24.40 5.03
C SER A 254 57.16 -25.66 4.52
N LYS A 255 56.57 -26.43 3.61
CA LYS A 255 57.20 -27.61 3.01
C LYS A 255 58.05 -27.27 1.79
N SER A 256 57.76 -26.17 1.11
CA SER A 256 58.46 -25.76 -0.11
C SER A 256 59.68 -24.86 0.12
N THR A 257 59.96 -24.47 1.36
CA THR A 257 61.18 -23.71 1.74
C THR A 257 61.99 -24.40 2.85
N PRO A 258 62.77 -25.47 2.55
CA PRO A 258 63.60 -26.12 3.57
C PRO A 258 64.92 -25.40 3.90
N GLU A 259 65.37 -24.42 3.12
CA GLU A 259 66.75 -23.90 3.24
C GLU A 259 66.79 -22.40 3.01
N LEU A 260 66.77 -21.61 4.10
CA LEU A 260 67.34 -20.26 4.18
C LEU A 260 67.25 -19.75 5.63
N LEU A 261 67.62 -20.58 6.61
CA LEU A 261 67.95 -20.09 7.94
C LEU A 261 69.47 -19.86 7.98
N PRO A 262 69.95 -18.61 8.14
CA PRO A 262 71.38 -18.34 8.24
C PRO A 262 71.92 -18.97 9.53
N ALA A 263 73.02 -19.72 9.38
CA ALA A 263 73.81 -20.23 10.50
C ALA A 263 74.22 -19.05 11.39
N SER A 264 73.85 -19.12 12.67
CA SER A 264 74.29 -18.19 13.69
C SER A 264 75.76 -18.50 14.03
N CYS A 265 76.60 -17.47 13.93
CA CYS A 265 77.92 -17.41 14.59
C CYS A 265 77.76 -17.10 16.08
#